data_AF-A0A399W994-F1
#
_entry.id   AF-A0A399W994-F1
#
_cell.length_a   1.000
_cell.length_b   1.000
_cell.length_c   1.000
_cell.angle_alpha   90.00
_cell.angle_beta   90.00
_cell.angle_gamma   90.00
#
_symmetry.space_group_name_H-M   'P 1'
#
loop_
_entity.id
_entity.type
_entity.pdbx_description
1 polymer ?
#
loop_
_entity_poly.entity_id
_entity_poly.type
_entity_poly.pdbx_seq_one_letter_code
_entity_poly.pdbx_strand_id
1 'polypeptide(L)'
;MIKKSDLVIIQDTREQTPLVFKNATVEVVGLSTGDYSLKNFTDKVTIERKSLSDLLGSLGVGRERFMNEVQRMRAFDYAAIVIETSLSDIYKGKWRSEMTVASVVGSLQALSAKYGVHILFADNPTIAADTVEGLLYHFLRKQHEYLERIKPYLV
;
A
#
# COMPACT_ATOMS: atom_id res chain seq x y z
N MET A 1 21.43 -8.33 -11.35
CA MET A 1 19.98 -8.06 -11.51
C MET A 1 19.33 -8.24 -10.16
N ILE A 2 18.62 -7.23 -9.63
CA ILE A 2 17.89 -7.36 -8.36
C ILE A 2 16.83 -8.44 -8.52
N LYS A 3 16.84 -9.40 -7.60
CA LYS A 3 15.85 -10.47 -7.47
C LYS A 3 14.87 -10.12 -6.35
N LYS A 4 13.70 -10.75 -6.38
CA LYS A 4 12.72 -10.58 -5.29
C LYS A 4 13.28 -11.03 -3.93
N SER A 5 14.12 -12.07 -3.93
CA SER A 5 14.85 -12.56 -2.75
C SER A 5 15.74 -11.51 -2.06
N ASP A 6 16.04 -10.41 -2.75
CA ASP A 6 16.86 -9.33 -2.21
C ASP A 6 16.01 -8.31 -1.43
N LEU A 7 14.67 -8.47 -1.40
CA LEU A 7 13.78 -7.62 -0.63
C LEU A 7 13.82 -7.96 0.86
N VAL A 8 13.94 -6.91 1.66
CA VAL A 8 13.60 -6.92 3.08
C VAL A 8 12.41 -6.00 3.28
N ILE A 9 11.23 -6.59 3.47
CA ILE A 9 9.99 -5.87 3.71
C ILE A 9 9.94 -5.49 5.19
N ILE A 10 9.67 -4.21 5.45
CA ILE A 10 9.38 -3.76 6.82
C ILE A 10 7.88 -3.87 7.03
N GLN A 11 7.48 -4.54 8.10
CA GLN A 11 6.11 -4.64 8.55
C GLN A 11 5.93 -3.79 9.82
N ASP A 12 4.87 -3.00 9.85
CA ASP A 12 4.50 -2.22 11.02
C ASP A 12 4.14 -3.12 12.21
N THR A 13 4.56 -2.73 13.41
CA THR A 13 4.31 -3.48 14.65
C THR A 13 2.83 -3.56 15.03
N ARG A 14 1.97 -2.68 14.48
CA ARG A 14 0.53 -2.66 14.75
C ARG A 14 -0.27 -3.63 13.87
N GLU A 15 0.30 -4.13 12.76
CA GLU A 15 -0.36 -5.09 11.87
C GLU A 15 -0.58 -6.43 12.59
N GLN A 16 -1.84 -6.73 12.93
CA GLN A 16 -2.22 -7.90 13.71
C GLN A 16 -2.42 -9.16 12.86
N THR A 17 -2.60 -9.01 11.54
CA THR A 17 -2.88 -10.12 10.62
C THR A 17 -1.89 -10.10 9.45
N PRO A 18 -0.60 -10.37 9.70
CA PRO A 18 0.44 -10.12 8.71
C PRO A 18 0.26 -10.93 7.43
N LEU A 19 0.53 -10.29 6.30
CA LEU A 19 0.72 -10.95 5.02
C LEU A 19 1.93 -11.87 5.05
N VAL A 20 1.82 -13.00 4.34
CA VAL A 20 2.91 -13.97 4.19
C VAL A 20 3.56 -13.78 2.84
N PHE A 21 4.81 -13.31 2.85
CA PHE A 21 5.59 -13.06 1.64
C PHE A 21 6.41 -14.30 1.26
N LYS A 22 6.36 -14.70 -0.01
CA LYS A 22 7.00 -15.93 -0.48
C LYS A 22 8.47 -15.73 -0.84
N ASN A 23 8.82 -14.56 -1.35
CA ASN A 23 10.12 -14.30 -1.95
C ASN A 23 10.88 -13.16 -1.26
N ALA A 24 10.44 -12.70 -0.09
CA ALA A 24 11.08 -11.62 0.65
C ALA A 24 11.27 -12.01 2.11
N THR A 25 12.29 -11.44 2.76
CA THR A 25 12.38 -11.48 4.22
C THR A 25 11.56 -10.36 4.83
N VAL A 26 11.13 -10.54 6.08
CA VAL A 26 10.32 -9.56 6.82
C VAL A 26 11.03 -9.17 8.09
N GLU A 27 11.10 -7.87 8.35
CA GLU A 27 11.51 -7.30 9.64
C GLU A 27 10.34 -6.51 10.22
N VAL A 28 10.02 -6.75 11.50
CA VAL A 28 8.91 -6.08 12.18
C VAL A 28 9.45 -4.86 12.94
N VAL A 29 9.07 -3.66 12.49
CA VAL A 29 9.54 -2.38 13.03
C VAL A 29 8.40 -1.36 12.99
N GLY A 30 8.32 -0.45 13.95
CA GLY A 30 7.30 0.61 13.91
C GLY A 30 7.49 1.54 12.71
N LEU A 31 6.45 1.69 11.90
CA LEU A 31 6.39 2.64 10.79
C LEU A 31 5.63 3.91 11.20
N SER A 32 6.05 5.04 10.65
CA SER A 32 5.34 6.31 10.86
C SER A 32 3.99 6.33 10.14
N THR A 33 3.84 5.62 9.02
CA THR A 33 2.62 5.55 8.19
C THR A 33 2.63 4.30 7.32
N GLY A 34 1.47 3.66 7.19
CA GLY A 34 1.27 2.40 6.44
C GLY A 34 1.61 1.16 7.25
N ASP A 35 1.27 0.00 6.67
CA ASP A 35 1.46 -1.32 7.27
C ASP A 35 2.73 -2.01 6.75
N TYR A 36 3.13 -1.70 5.51
CA TYR A 36 4.31 -2.26 4.88
C TYR A 36 5.17 -1.19 4.21
N SER A 37 6.47 -1.43 4.22
CA SER A 37 7.46 -0.60 3.53
C SER A 37 8.68 -1.45 3.12
N LEU A 38 9.72 -0.81 2.60
CA LEU A 38 10.97 -1.44 2.18
C LEU A 38 12.11 -0.94 3.08
N LYS A 39 12.96 -1.87 3.52
CA LYS A 39 14.13 -1.54 4.34
C LYS A 39 15.01 -0.48 3.66
N ASN A 40 15.49 0.48 4.44
CA ASN A 40 16.25 1.66 3.99
C ASN A 40 15.47 2.67 3.12
N PHE A 41 14.17 2.45 2.92
CA PHE A 41 13.27 3.34 2.16
C PHE A 41 11.95 3.57 2.90
N THR A 42 11.97 3.47 4.23
CA THR A 42 10.77 3.60 5.08
C THR A 42 10.17 5.00 5.10
N ASP A 43 10.90 5.99 4.60
CA ASP A 43 10.46 7.36 4.35
C ASP A 43 10.09 7.62 2.88
N LYS A 44 10.33 6.67 1.97
CA LYS A 44 10.15 6.84 0.51
C LYS A 44 9.02 6.01 -0.08
N VAL A 45 8.77 4.82 0.46
CA VAL A 45 7.68 3.96 -0.01
C VAL A 45 6.81 3.50 1.15
N THR A 46 5.49 3.54 1.00
CA THR A 46 4.55 3.02 2.00
C THR A 46 3.37 2.33 1.33
N ILE A 47 2.97 1.20 1.91
CA ILE A 47 1.79 0.45 1.50
C ILE A 47 0.88 0.26 2.71
N GLU A 48 -0.35 0.73 2.59
CA GLU A 48 -1.43 0.48 3.52
C GLU A 48 -2.23 -0.73 3.04
N ARG A 49 -2.49 -1.71 3.90
CA ARG A 49 -3.37 -2.83 3.65
C ARG A 49 -4.74 -2.51 4.23
N LYS A 50 -5.81 -2.83 3.51
CA LYS A 50 -7.16 -2.56 4.02
C LYS A 50 -8.16 -3.63 3.61
N SER A 51 -8.88 -4.19 4.59
CA SER A 51 -10.02 -5.05 4.29
C SER A 51 -11.19 -4.22 3.73
N LEU A 52 -12.19 -4.88 3.11
CA LEU A 52 -13.41 -4.19 2.68
C LEU A 52 -14.13 -3.53 3.87
N SER A 53 -14.23 -4.19 5.02
CA SER A 53 -14.86 -3.63 6.21
C SER A 53 -14.12 -2.41 6.74
N ASP A 54 -12.79 -2.47 6.82
CA ASP A 54 -11.97 -1.35 7.29
C ASP A 54 -12.02 -0.18 6.32
N LEU A 55 -12.09 -0.45 5.01
CA LEU A 55 -12.26 0.57 3.99
C LEU A 55 -13.59 1.31 4.18
N LEU A 56 -14.69 0.58 4.32
CA LEU A 56 -16.01 1.18 4.54
C LEU A 56 -16.05 1.98 5.85
N GLY A 57 -15.44 1.47 6.92
CA GLY A 57 -15.29 2.19 8.18
C GLY A 57 -14.47 3.48 8.02
N SER A 58 -13.35 3.39 7.31
CA SER A 58 -12.44 4.51 7.03
C SER A 58 -13.06 5.57 6.14
N LEU A 59 -13.89 5.20 5.16
CA LEU A 59 -14.55 6.16 4.27
C LEU A 59 -15.82 6.78 4.86
N GLY A 60 -16.42 6.10 5.85
CA GLY A 60 -17.58 6.56 6.62
C GLY A 60 -17.16 7.28 7.90
N VAL A 61 -17.40 6.64 9.06
CA VAL A 61 -17.20 7.26 10.39
C VAL A 61 -15.74 7.64 10.64
N GLY A 62 -14.79 6.84 10.15
CA GLY A 62 -13.35 7.05 10.32
C GLY A 62 -12.72 8.05 9.35
N ARG A 63 -13.52 8.77 8.54
CA ARG A 63 -13.02 9.56 7.40
C ARG A 63 -12.00 10.61 7.76
N GLU A 64 -12.21 11.37 8.83
CA GLU A 64 -11.26 12.42 9.22
C GLU A 64 -9.87 11.84 9.52
N ARG A 65 -9.81 10.79 10.35
CA ARG A 65 -8.57 10.09 10.67
C ARG A 65 -7.91 9.51 9.43
N PHE A 66 -8.68 8.85 8.58
CA PHE A 66 -8.17 8.26 7.34
C PHE A 66 -7.61 9.33 6.39
N MET A 67 -8.27 10.48 6.28
CA MET A 67 -7.74 11.58 5.46
C MET A 67 -6.43 12.15 6.02
N ASN A 68 -6.24 12.16 7.34
CA ASN A 68 -4.95 12.53 7.95
C ASN A 68 -3.84 11.51 7.63
N GLU A 69 -4.18 10.21 7.59
CA GLU A 69 -3.27 9.16 7.09
C GLU A 69 -2.90 9.40 5.63
N VAL A 70 -3.89 9.65 4.77
CA VAL A 70 -3.68 9.99 3.36
C VAL A 70 -2.80 11.22 3.19
N GLN A 71 -2.97 12.29 4.00
CA GLN A 71 -2.07 13.45 3.92
C GLN A 71 -0.61 13.09 4.21
N ARG A 72 -0.35 12.22 5.19
CA ARG A 72 1.02 11.76 5.47
C ARG A 72 1.58 10.93 4.31
N MET A 73 0.77 10.07 3.70
CA MET A 73 1.17 9.24 2.56
C MET A 73 1.65 10.09 1.35
N ARG A 74 1.19 11.33 1.20
CA ARG A 74 1.61 12.22 0.10
C ARG A 74 3.08 12.62 0.14
N ALA A 75 3.74 12.49 1.29
CA ALA A 75 5.15 12.82 1.42
C ALA A 75 6.08 11.73 0.87
N PHE A 76 5.54 10.55 0.54
CA PHE A 76 6.29 9.42 0.04
C PHE A 76 6.44 9.50 -1.49
N ASP A 77 7.57 9.02 -2.01
CA ASP A 77 7.80 8.89 -3.45
C ASP A 77 6.83 7.89 -4.09
N TYR A 78 6.38 6.89 -3.31
CA TYR A 78 5.34 5.95 -3.69
C TYR A 78 4.45 5.59 -2.49
N ALA A 79 3.15 5.76 -2.65
CA ALA A 79 2.15 5.43 -1.65
C ALA A 79 1.01 4.64 -2.29
N ALA A 80 0.64 3.50 -1.70
CA ALA A 80 -0.48 2.70 -2.18
C ALA A 80 -1.36 2.19 -1.05
N ILE A 81 -2.65 1.98 -1.36
CA ILE A 81 -3.60 1.22 -0.55
C ILE A 81 -3.92 -0.05 -1.33
N VAL A 82 -3.59 -1.21 -0.74
CA VAL A 82 -3.93 -2.54 -1.25
C VAL A 82 -5.17 -3.01 -0.51
N ILE A 83 -6.28 -3.10 -1.22
CA ILE A 83 -7.59 -3.41 -0.68
C ILE A 83 -7.89 -4.89 -0.88
N GLU A 84 -8.21 -5.60 0.19
CA GLU A 84 -8.51 -7.04 0.16
C GLU A 84 -9.93 -7.36 -0.34
N THR A 85 -10.23 -6.90 -1.55
CA THR A 85 -11.47 -7.20 -2.27
C THR A 85 -11.29 -6.94 -3.75
N SER A 86 -12.16 -7.51 -4.57
CA SER A 86 -12.21 -7.19 -6.00
C SER A 86 -12.99 -5.90 -6.24
N LEU A 87 -12.65 -5.15 -7.29
CA LEU A 87 -13.47 -4.01 -7.72
C LEU A 87 -14.89 -4.46 -8.11
N SER A 88 -15.03 -5.65 -8.67
CA SER A 88 -16.34 -6.24 -9.00
C SER A 88 -17.21 -6.42 -7.76
N ASP A 89 -16.64 -6.91 -6.66
CA ASP A 89 -17.37 -7.06 -5.40
C ASP A 89 -17.74 -5.72 -4.77
N ILE A 90 -16.91 -4.68 -4.96
CA ILE A 90 -17.30 -3.31 -4.60
C ILE A 90 -18.54 -2.89 -5.38
N TYR A 91 -18.57 -3.10 -6.70
CA TYR A 91 -19.74 -2.74 -7.51
C TYR A 91 -21.00 -3.56 -7.18
N LYS A 92 -20.86 -4.77 -6.63
CA LYS A 92 -22.01 -5.55 -6.15
C LYS A 92 -22.66 -4.95 -4.90
N GLY A 93 -21.95 -4.11 -4.13
CA GLY A 93 -22.56 -3.37 -3.02
C GLY A 93 -23.04 -4.22 -1.84
N LYS A 94 -22.54 -5.46 -1.69
CA LYS A 94 -23.06 -6.43 -0.71
C LYS A 94 -22.46 -6.24 0.68
N TRP A 95 -22.72 -5.09 1.31
CA TRP A 95 -22.34 -4.78 2.70
C TRP A 95 -23.51 -4.21 3.50
N ARG A 96 -23.36 -4.14 4.83
CA ARG A 96 -24.39 -3.63 5.76
C ARG A 96 -24.24 -2.14 6.10
N SER A 97 -23.29 -1.44 5.47
CA SER A 97 -23.05 -0.01 5.66
C SER A 97 -24.00 0.85 4.81
N GLU A 98 -24.35 2.05 5.29
CA GLU A 98 -25.10 3.09 4.55
C GLU A 98 -24.31 3.69 3.38
N MET A 99 -23.03 3.36 3.26
CA MET A 99 -22.21 3.82 2.14
C MET A 99 -22.70 3.25 0.81
N THR A 100 -22.98 4.13 -0.15
CA THR A 100 -23.31 3.74 -1.51
C THR A 100 -22.06 3.32 -2.29
N VAL A 101 -22.23 2.43 -3.27
CA VAL A 101 -21.17 2.05 -4.22
C VAL A 101 -20.53 3.30 -4.86
N ALA A 102 -21.35 4.26 -5.29
CA ALA A 102 -20.88 5.50 -5.91
C ALA A 102 -20.00 6.33 -4.95
N SER A 103 -20.35 6.41 -3.67
CA SER A 103 -19.56 7.13 -2.65
C SER A 103 -18.21 6.46 -2.40
N VAL A 104 -18.19 5.12 -2.31
CA VAL A 104 -16.96 4.33 -2.13
C VAL A 104 -16.04 4.50 -3.35
N VAL A 105 -16.55 4.22 -4.55
CA VAL A 105 -15.78 4.31 -5.80
C VAL A 105 -15.28 5.74 -6.03
N GLY A 106 -16.15 6.75 -5.85
CA GLY A 106 -15.75 8.16 -6.00
C GLY A 106 -14.68 8.58 -5.00
N SER A 107 -14.73 8.06 -3.76
CA SER A 107 -13.66 8.29 -2.78
C SER A 107 -12.34 7.64 -3.22
N LEU A 108 -12.35 6.38 -3.65
CA LEU A 108 -11.14 5.69 -4.14
C LEU A 108 -10.53 6.40 -5.35
N GLN A 109 -11.35 6.84 -6.30
CA GLN A 109 -10.89 7.63 -7.45
C GLN A 109 -10.29 8.96 -7.02
N ALA A 110 -10.88 9.64 -6.03
CA ALA A 110 -10.33 10.88 -5.49
C ALA A 110 -8.97 10.65 -4.79
N LEU A 111 -8.80 9.56 -4.03
CA LEU A 111 -7.51 9.18 -3.42
C LEU A 111 -6.41 9.09 -4.48
N SER A 112 -6.70 8.43 -5.59
CA SER A 112 -5.76 8.31 -6.71
C SER A 112 -5.51 9.65 -7.42
N ALA A 113 -6.57 10.31 -7.89
CA ALA A 113 -6.44 11.47 -8.77
C ALA A 113 -6.01 12.76 -8.04
N LYS A 114 -6.43 12.95 -6.78
CA LYS A 114 -6.18 14.21 -6.04
C LYS A 114 -5.02 14.11 -5.07
N TYR A 115 -4.81 12.94 -4.48
CA TYR A 115 -3.81 12.76 -3.42
C TYR A 115 -2.61 11.93 -3.88
N GLY A 116 -2.62 11.37 -5.11
CA GLY A 116 -1.49 10.60 -5.63
C GLY A 116 -1.29 9.26 -4.91
N VAL A 117 -2.31 8.76 -4.22
CA VAL A 117 -2.27 7.47 -3.52
C VAL A 117 -2.81 6.39 -4.46
N HIS A 118 -1.97 5.42 -4.82
CA HIS A 118 -2.36 4.35 -5.72
C HIS A 118 -3.36 3.40 -5.07
N ILE A 119 -4.43 3.03 -5.77
CA ILE A 119 -5.48 2.13 -5.27
C ILE A 119 -5.43 0.82 -6.02
N LEU A 120 -5.13 -0.25 -5.28
CA LEU A 120 -4.91 -1.59 -5.83
C LEU A 120 -5.88 -2.56 -5.16
N PHE A 121 -6.47 -3.43 -5.97
CA PHE A 121 -7.43 -4.42 -5.51
C PHE A 121 -6.77 -5.79 -5.49
N ALA A 122 -6.94 -6.50 -4.39
CA ALA A 122 -6.44 -7.85 -4.18
C ALA A 122 -7.58 -8.69 -3.62
N ASP A 123 -8.04 -9.72 -4.30
CA ASP A 123 -9.27 -10.41 -3.88
C ASP A 123 -9.17 -11.06 -2.48
N ASN A 124 -7.94 -11.38 -2.04
CA ASN A 124 -7.68 -12.06 -0.78
C ASN A 124 -6.25 -11.75 -0.28
N PRO A 125 -5.90 -12.14 0.97
CA PRO A 125 -4.58 -11.87 1.55
C PRO A 125 -3.39 -12.45 0.77
N THR A 126 -3.57 -13.58 0.09
CA THR A 126 -2.48 -14.15 -0.72
C THR A 126 -2.15 -13.24 -1.91
N ILE A 127 -3.18 -12.75 -2.61
CA ILE A 127 -3.00 -11.80 -3.72
C ILE A 127 -2.49 -10.45 -3.20
N ALA A 128 -2.92 -10.03 -2.00
CA ALA A 128 -2.42 -8.80 -1.38
C ALA A 128 -0.92 -8.91 -1.09
N ALA A 129 -0.44 -10.05 -0.57
CA ALA A 129 0.98 -10.30 -0.34
C ALA A 129 1.78 -10.27 -1.65
N ASP A 130 1.33 -10.97 -2.68
CA ASP A 130 1.99 -11.00 -4.00
C ASP A 130 2.03 -9.59 -4.62
N THR A 131 0.97 -8.79 -4.42
CA THR A 131 0.88 -7.39 -4.87
C THR A 131 1.87 -6.49 -4.13
N VAL A 132 1.84 -6.48 -2.79
CA VAL A 132 2.75 -5.70 -1.95
C VAL A 132 4.21 -6.03 -2.29
N GLU A 133 4.56 -7.33 -2.36
CA GLU A 133 5.90 -7.80 -2.74
C GLU A 133 6.31 -7.28 -4.13
N GLY A 134 5.41 -7.36 -5.11
CA GLY A 134 5.65 -6.86 -6.47
C GLY A 134 5.90 -5.35 -6.53
N LEU A 135 5.09 -4.57 -5.82
CA LEU A 135 5.24 -3.11 -5.77
C LEU A 135 6.57 -2.69 -5.17
N LEU A 136 6.91 -3.25 -4.00
CA LEU A 136 8.17 -2.94 -3.33
C LEU A 136 9.37 -3.39 -4.17
N TYR A 137 9.25 -4.50 -4.91
CA TYR A 137 10.28 -4.97 -5.84
C TYR A 137 10.50 -3.98 -6.98
N HIS A 138 9.43 -3.54 -7.63
CA HIS A 138 9.52 -2.58 -8.72
C HIS A 138 10.00 -1.21 -8.26
N PHE A 139 9.63 -0.79 -7.05
CA PHE A 139 10.19 0.41 -6.42
C PHE A 139 11.70 0.28 -6.24
N LEU A 140 12.18 -0.79 -5.60
CA LEU A 140 13.62 -1.02 -5.40
C LEU A 140 14.39 -1.08 -6.72
N ARG A 141 13.83 -1.76 -7.72
CA ARG A 141 14.42 -1.84 -9.06
C ARG A 141 14.58 -0.46 -9.69
N LYS A 142 13.57 0.42 -9.59
CA LYS A 142 13.67 1.80 -10.06
C LYS A 142 14.81 2.56 -9.35
N GLN A 143 14.96 2.39 -8.04
CA GLN A 143 16.05 3.03 -7.28
C GLN A 143 17.44 2.52 -7.72
N HIS A 144 17.57 1.22 -7.97
CA HIS A 144 18.80 0.65 -8.51
C HIS A 144 19.12 1.18 -9.91
N GLU A 145 18.14 1.21 -10.81
CA GLU A 145 18.31 1.80 -12.15
C GLU A 145 18.74 3.27 -12.06
N TYR A 146 18.18 4.05 -11.12
CA TYR A 146 18.62 5.41 -10.85
C TYR A 146 20.07 5.46 -10.37
N LEU A 147 20.45 4.62 -9.39
CA LEU A 147 21.82 4.53 -8.88
C LEU A 147 22.83 4.23 -10.00
N GLU A 148 22.56 3.24 -10.86
CA GLU A 148 23.45 2.92 -11.98
C GLU A 148 23.67 4.11 -12.92
N ARG A 149 22.64 4.94 -13.14
CA ARG A 149 22.74 6.13 -14.00
C ARG A 149 23.60 7.23 -13.39
N ILE A 150 23.61 7.35 -12.06
CA ILE A 150 24.38 8.39 -11.37
C ILE A 150 25.77 7.94 -10.92
N LYS A 151 26.05 6.62 -10.89
CA LYS A 151 27.36 6.05 -10.51
C LYS A 151 28.58 6.76 -11.13
N PRO A 152 28.60 7.13 -12.42
CA PRO A 152 29.74 7.83 -13.02
C PRO A 152 30.07 9.19 -12.37
N TYR A 153 29.13 9.77 -11.63
CA TYR A 153 29.27 11.07 -10.97
C TYR A 153 29.56 10.97 -9.46
N LEU A 154 29.57 9.77 -8.87
CA LEU A 154 29.77 9.54 -7.42
C LEU A 154 31.25 9.38 -7.03
N VAL A 155 32.15 10.10 -7.71
CA VAL A 155 33.60 10.08 -7.44
C VAL A 155 33.92 10.64 -6.06
#